data_AF-A0A6F9ZNA6-F1
#
_entry.id   AF-A0A6F9ZNA6-F1
#
_cell.length_a   1.000
_cell.length_b   1.000
_cell.length_c   1.000
_cell.angle_alpha   90.00
_cell.angle_beta   90.00
_cell.angle_gamma   90.00
#
_symmetry.space_group_name_H-M   'P 1'
#
loop_
_entity.id
_entity.type
_entity.pdbx_description
1 polymer ?
#
loop_
_entity_poly.entity_id
_entity_poly.type
_entity_poly.pdbx_seq_one_letter_code
_entity_poly.pdbx_strand_id
1 'polypeptide(L)'
;MLAFVTLSVFQSCSSDLEVPFENDPSMTVTPSGAGNEDYFPMDDGASALSNDPAEALRQLVVNIKPERALSKGDLIITDEQFAEIKAFVDENLRRDNETDTYKAIFGWLVSNLQYAHGSTVAYLDPYDVFKRRTCVCQGYANLLKTMLLTQNIPAFGANGWLGNIGAHAWNYTYVDDEWIVSDATNNQWFFMKDVSKYRNQLIPFSTEISLFEDDRFTYDFQERQLNVSEVKYADEAHLTIPFSVGGYKITSFCPAKPVPENFKQLYLGKNILTFGASLNFFSECTNSIEEVFIDSANPELSTYKGVVYGRYQQAPYYIPAGMKRVELRLLEKVEKNTIYNLPYVEEIVFAEGTKYLEAYAIENCPRLKRVYVPETVTVIEENAIYRCPSDVEIVRGITGIHNVQM
;
A
#
# COMPACT_ATOMS: atom_id res chain seq x y z
N MET A 1 35.11 46.65 -36.33
CA MET A 1 34.96 47.64 -37.41
C MET A 1 33.48 47.80 -37.67
N LEU A 2 32.98 49.03 -37.61
CA LEU A 2 31.57 49.42 -37.62
C LEU A 2 30.77 48.86 -38.81
N ALA A 3 29.48 48.59 -38.58
CA ALA A 3 28.42 49.18 -39.41
C ALA A 3 27.06 49.10 -38.69
N PHE A 4 26.65 50.22 -38.11
CA PHE A 4 25.25 50.59 -37.86
C PHE A 4 24.66 51.13 -39.17
N VAL A 5 23.44 50.73 -39.52
CA VAL A 5 22.46 51.50 -40.33
C VAL A 5 21.07 51.05 -39.86
N THR A 6 20.45 51.67 -38.84
CA THR A 6 19.53 52.83 -38.89
C THR A 6 18.44 52.76 -39.95
N LEU A 7 17.18 52.70 -39.51
CA LEU A 7 16.10 53.70 -39.73
C LEU A 7 14.78 53.07 -39.23
N SER A 8 13.79 53.71 -38.63
CA SER A 8 13.60 55.01 -37.96
C SER A 8 12.07 55.14 -37.80
N VAL A 9 11.61 55.32 -36.56
CA VAL A 9 10.54 56.27 -36.13
C VAL A 9 9.12 55.95 -36.64
N PHE A 10 8.09 55.78 -35.79
CA PHE A 10 7.38 56.87 -35.11
C PHE A 10 6.64 56.44 -33.82
N GLN A 11 6.64 57.39 -32.87
CA GLN A 11 5.94 57.43 -31.59
C GLN A 11 4.41 57.46 -31.72
N SER A 12 3.70 57.01 -30.67
CA SER A 12 2.73 57.87 -29.96
C SER A 12 2.28 57.23 -28.64
N CYS A 13 2.17 58.07 -27.61
CA CYS A 13 1.85 57.80 -26.21
C CYS A 13 0.37 57.42 -25.96
N SER A 14 0.10 56.68 -24.88
CA SER A 14 -0.93 57.04 -23.89
C SER A 14 -0.69 56.31 -22.57
N SER A 15 -0.79 57.04 -21.47
CA SER A 15 -0.62 56.60 -20.09
C SER A 15 -1.92 56.07 -19.48
N ASP A 16 -1.73 55.37 -18.35
CA ASP A 16 -2.63 55.19 -17.20
C ASP A 16 -3.79 54.19 -17.31
N LEU A 17 -3.58 53.01 -16.71
CA LEU A 17 -4.39 52.48 -15.59
C LEU A 17 -3.76 51.18 -15.06
N GLU A 18 -2.68 51.32 -14.28
CA GLU A 18 -2.29 50.27 -13.34
C GLU A 18 -3.14 50.43 -12.08
N VAL A 19 -4.05 49.50 -11.85
CA VAL A 19 -4.73 49.34 -10.55
C VAL A 19 -3.79 48.50 -9.68
N PRO A 20 -3.30 49.00 -8.52
CA PRO A 20 -2.48 48.19 -7.64
C PRO A 20 -3.37 47.12 -6.98
N PHE A 21 -2.96 45.86 -7.10
CA PHE A 21 -3.48 44.79 -6.24
C PHE A 21 -3.09 45.09 -4.79
N GLU A 22 -4.09 45.25 -3.92
CA GLU A 22 -3.89 45.18 -2.49
C GLU A 22 -3.51 43.73 -2.14
N ASN A 23 -2.28 43.55 -1.65
CA ASN A 23 -1.87 42.31 -1.01
C ASN A 23 -2.70 42.14 0.27
N ASP A 24 -3.56 41.12 0.31
CA ASP A 24 -4.09 40.58 1.56
C ASP A 24 -2.90 40.07 2.40
N PRO A 25 -2.60 40.65 3.58
CA PRO A 25 -1.43 40.30 4.36
C PRO A 25 -1.62 39.03 5.22
N SER A 26 -2.56 38.15 4.87
CA SER A 26 -2.83 36.91 5.64
C SER A 26 -2.56 35.61 4.89
N MET A 27 -1.49 35.54 4.09
CA MET A 27 -0.98 34.24 3.62
C MET A 27 0.54 34.18 3.73
N THR A 28 1.04 33.88 4.93
CA THR A 28 2.35 33.21 5.04
C THR A 28 2.19 31.78 4.54
N VAL A 29 2.22 31.59 3.22
CA VAL A 29 2.50 30.29 2.62
C VAL A 29 4.00 30.09 2.75
N THR A 30 4.41 29.35 3.78
CA THR A 30 5.75 28.79 3.83
C THR A 30 5.88 27.88 2.60
N PRO A 31 6.84 28.11 1.69
CA PRO A 31 7.08 27.18 0.60
C PRO A 31 7.42 25.83 1.23
N SER A 32 6.73 24.76 0.85
CA SER A 32 7.15 23.40 1.23
C SER A 32 8.62 23.21 0.78
N GLY A 33 9.53 23.13 1.74
CA GLY A 33 10.95 22.92 1.48
C GLY A 33 11.22 21.50 0.98
N ALA A 34 12.47 21.19 0.64
CA ALA A 34 12.91 19.87 0.18
C ALA A 34 12.83 18.75 1.26
N GLY A 35 11.98 18.90 2.28
CA GLY A 35 12.05 18.11 3.52
C GLY A 35 13.30 18.46 4.33
N ASN A 36 13.39 17.93 5.55
CA ASN A 36 14.64 17.93 6.30
C ASN A 36 15.42 16.67 5.91
N GLU A 37 16.61 16.84 5.35
CA GLU A 37 17.46 15.71 4.92
C GLU A 37 17.79 14.74 6.06
N ASP A 38 17.86 15.24 7.30
CA ASP A 38 18.15 14.41 8.49
C ASP A 38 16.99 13.48 8.87
N TYR A 39 15.79 13.67 8.30
CA TYR A 39 14.60 12.86 8.62
C TYR A 39 14.39 11.69 7.66
N PHE A 40 15.10 11.64 6.53
CA PHE A 40 15.04 10.49 5.64
C PHE A 40 15.75 9.26 6.24
N PRO A 41 15.26 8.04 5.98
CA PRO A 41 15.93 6.84 6.43
C PRO A 41 17.26 6.67 5.68
N MET A 42 18.33 6.32 6.41
CA MET A 42 19.64 6.08 5.80
C MET A 42 19.69 4.73 5.09
N ASP A 43 20.30 4.69 3.90
CA ASP A 43 20.65 3.43 3.22
C ASP A 43 21.72 2.70 4.03
N ASP A 44 21.34 1.56 4.60
CA ASP A 44 22.18 0.72 5.45
C ASP A 44 22.87 -0.42 4.68
N GLY A 45 22.75 -0.45 3.35
CA GLY A 45 23.33 -1.50 2.51
C GLY A 45 22.56 -2.83 2.53
N ALA A 46 21.34 -2.86 3.07
CA ALA A 46 20.49 -4.05 3.04
C ALA A 46 20.26 -4.60 1.63
N SER A 47 20.02 -5.91 1.54
CA SER A 47 19.82 -6.60 0.27
C SER A 47 18.42 -6.36 -0.30
N ALA A 48 18.31 -6.25 -1.62
CA ALA A 48 17.02 -6.34 -2.28
C ALA A 48 16.51 -7.79 -2.27
N LEU A 49 15.19 -7.97 -2.21
CA LEU A 49 14.59 -9.28 -2.39
C LEU A 49 14.73 -9.79 -3.83
N SER A 50 14.67 -11.10 -3.99
CA SER A 50 14.59 -11.74 -5.30
C SER A 50 13.35 -11.26 -6.08
N ASN A 51 13.49 -11.14 -7.41
CA ASN A 51 12.34 -10.90 -8.29
C ASN A 51 11.44 -12.15 -8.44
N ASP A 52 11.91 -13.32 -8.00
CA ASP A 52 11.09 -14.53 -7.89
C ASP A 52 10.32 -14.51 -6.57
N PRO A 53 8.96 -14.48 -6.56
CA PRO A 53 8.20 -14.31 -5.33
C PRO A 53 8.39 -15.44 -4.31
N ALA A 54 8.58 -16.68 -4.78
CA ALA A 54 8.79 -17.82 -3.91
C ALA A 54 10.16 -17.75 -3.21
N GLU A 55 11.20 -17.35 -3.94
CA GLU A 55 12.52 -17.09 -3.37
C GLU A 55 12.51 -15.85 -2.45
N ALA A 56 11.81 -14.78 -2.82
CA ALA A 56 11.67 -13.58 -2.00
C ALA A 56 11.04 -13.91 -0.64
N LEU A 57 9.93 -14.63 -0.64
CA LEU A 57 9.30 -15.04 0.61
C LEU A 57 10.19 -16.00 1.41
N ARG A 58 10.90 -16.94 0.74
CA ARG A 58 11.87 -17.81 1.42
C ARG A 58 12.96 -16.99 2.12
N GLN A 59 13.54 -15.99 1.45
CA GLN A 59 14.57 -15.10 2.00
C GLN A 59 14.13 -14.43 3.30
N LEU A 60 12.85 -14.09 3.43
CA LEU A 60 12.29 -13.52 4.65
C LEU A 60 12.00 -14.59 5.71
N VAL A 61 11.29 -15.66 5.34
CA VAL A 61 10.79 -16.69 6.27
C VAL A 61 11.91 -17.47 6.96
N VAL A 62 13.07 -17.67 6.32
CA VAL A 62 14.21 -18.33 7.00
C VAL A 62 14.73 -17.55 8.22
N ASN A 63 14.40 -16.26 8.34
CA ASN A 63 14.87 -15.39 9.42
C ASN A 63 13.81 -15.16 10.52
N ILE A 64 12.60 -15.70 10.37
CA ILE A 64 11.55 -15.53 11.38
C ILE A 64 11.67 -16.63 12.44
N LYS A 65 11.33 -16.28 13.68
CA LYS A 65 11.14 -17.25 14.76
C LYS A 65 9.88 -18.07 14.51
N PRO A 66 9.94 -19.41 14.38
CA PRO A 66 8.77 -20.23 14.07
C PRO A 66 7.60 -20.02 15.02
N GLU A 67 7.84 -19.70 16.29
CA GLU A 67 6.81 -19.47 17.30
C GLU A 67 5.86 -18.32 16.94
N ARG A 68 6.27 -17.38 16.07
CA ARG A 68 5.35 -16.36 15.52
C ARG A 68 4.18 -17.00 14.77
N ALA A 69 4.40 -18.14 14.13
CA ALA A 69 3.38 -18.91 13.42
C ALA A 69 2.58 -19.86 14.34
N LEU A 70 2.64 -19.69 15.66
CA LEU A 70 1.73 -20.36 16.61
C LEU A 70 0.46 -19.54 16.90
N SER A 71 0.37 -18.30 16.39
CA SER A 71 -0.81 -17.46 16.54
C SER A 71 -2.00 -17.98 15.74
N LYS A 72 -3.20 -17.93 16.34
CA LYS A 72 -4.46 -18.18 15.61
C LYS A 72 -4.66 -17.15 14.49
N GLY A 73 -4.16 -15.92 14.63
CA GLY A 73 -4.26 -14.89 13.60
C GLY A 73 -5.71 -14.62 13.20
N ASP A 74 -5.98 -14.64 11.90
CA ASP A 74 -7.30 -14.33 11.31
C ASP A 74 -8.30 -15.49 11.36
N LEU A 75 -7.96 -16.60 12.01
CA LEU A 75 -8.87 -17.75 12.14
C LEU A 75 -10.11 -17.39 12.96
N ILE A 76 -11.28 -17.50 12.34
CA ILE A 76 -12.58 -17.38 13.02
C ILE A 76 -12.91 -18.73 13.67
N ILE A 77 -12.61 -18.87 14.96
CA ILE A 77 -12.86 -20.10 15.74
C ILE A 77 -12.97 -19.80 17.24
N THR A 78 -13.95 -20.40 17.93
CA THR A 78 -14.05 -20.29 19.40
C THR A 78 -13.08 -21.25 20.11
N ASP A 79 -12.82 -21.02 21.40
CA ASP A 79 -11.97 -21.93 22.18
C ASP A 79 -12.57 -23.33 22.31
N GLU A 80 -13.89 -23.46 22.41
CA GLU A 80 -14.58 -24.77 22.45
C GLU A 80 -14.44 -25.51 21.12
N GLN A 81 -14.62 -24.81 20.00
CA GLN A 81 -14.44 -25.38 18.66
C GLN A 81 -12.99 -25.82 18.43
N PHE A 82 -12.03 -25.01 18.87
CA PHE A 82 -10.61 -25.34 18.79
C PHE A 82 -10.28 -26.56 19.67
N ALA A 83 -10.81 -26.62 20.89
CA ALA A 83 -10.64 -27.76 21.80
C ALA A 83 -11.25 -29.05 21.23
N GLU A 84 -12.38 -28.98 20.54
CA GLU A 84 -12.98 -30.14 19.88
C GLU A 84 -12.11 -30.67 18.73
N ILE A 85 -11.61 -29.77 17.87
CA ILE A 85 -10.66 -30.17 16.81
C ILE A 85 -9.40 -30.75 17.44
N LYS A 86 -8.90 -30.17 18.53
CA LYS A 86 -7.74 -30.70 19.26
C LYS A 86 -8.00 -32.13 19.75
N ALA A 87 -9.12 -32.38 20.41
CA ALA A 87 -9.47 -33.72 20.89
C ALA A 87 -9.50 -34.75 19.76
N PHE A 88 -10.09 -34.37 18.61
CA PHE A 88 -10.08 -35.21 17.42
C PHE A 88 -8.67 -35.51 16.91
N VAL A 89 -7.81 -34.49 16.80
CA VAL A 89 -6.42 -34.67 16.35
C VAL A 89 -5.64 -35.54 17.33
N ASP A 90 -5.77 -35.29 18.64
CA ASP A 90 -5.09 -36.06 19.70
C ASP A 90 -5.44 -37.55 19.64
N GLU A 91 -6.72 -37.88 19.42
CA GLU A 91 -7.20 -39.27 19.39
C GLU A 91 -6.87 -39.99 18.07
N ASN A 92 -6.94 -39.30 16.93
CA ASN A 92 -6.95 -39.95 15.62
C ASN A 92 -5.67 -39.72 14.80
N LEU A 93 -5.03 -38.57 14.95
CA LEU A 93 -4.03 -38.07 13.99
C LEU A 93 -2.66 -37.80 14.62
N ARG A 94 -2.58 -37.57 15.92
CA ARG A 94 -1.31 -37.42 16.64
C ARG A 94 -0.48 -38.70 16.54
N ARG A 95 0.82 -38.54 16.31
CA ARG A 95 1.83 -39.60 16.23
C ARG A 95 2.99 -39.30 17.17
N ASP A 96 3.98 -40.18 17.19
CA ASP A 96 5.12 -40.11 18.11
C ASP A 96 6.05 -38.91 17.84
N ASN A 97 6.04 -38.36 16.62
CA ASN A 97 6.85 -37.22 16.21
C ASN A 97 6.05 -36.20 15.36
N GLU A 98 6.62 -35.02 15.16
CA GLU A 98 5.99 -33.92 14.43
C GLU A 98 5.76 -34.27 12.96
N THR A 99 6.77 -34.81 12.27
CA THR A 99 6.66 -35.23 10.86
C THR A 99 5.48 -36.17 10.61
N ASP A 100 5.33 -37.22 11.41
CA ASP A 100 4.28 -38.20 11.24
C ASP A 100 2.91 -37.65 11.65
N THR A 101 2.87 -36.76 12.65
CA THR A 101 1.66 -36.02 13.02
C THR A 101 1.22 -35.08 11.88
N TYR A 102 2.14 -34.32 11.30
CA TYR A 102 1.91 -33.46 10.14
C TYR A 102 1.38 -34.28 8.95
N LYS A 103 2.04 -35.39 8.60
CA LYS A 103 1.60 -36.26 7.50
C LYS A 103 0.21 -36.85 7.73
N ALA A 104 -0.08 -37.28 8.96
CA ALA A 104 -1.39 -37.82 9.32
C ALA A 104 -2.48 -36.75 9.20
N ILE A 105 -2.23 -35.52 9.68
CA ILE A 105 -3.13 -34.38 9.52
C ILE A 105 -3.33 -34.05 8.04
N PHE A 106 -2.26 -33.79 7.30
CA PHE A 106 -2.29 -33.44 5.88
C PHE A 106 -3.04 -34.50 5.06
N GLY A 107 -2.70 -35.77 5.25
CA GLY A 107 -3.36 -36.89 4.57
C GLY A 107 -4.84 -37.03 4.93
N TRP A 108 -5.21 -36.74 6.19
CA TRP A 108 -6.60 -36.73 6.63
C TRP A 108 -7.38 -35.63 5.90
N LEU A 109 -6.87 -34.40 5.78
CA LEU A 109 -7.53 -33.34 5.01
C LEU A 109 -7.73 -33.74 3.55
N VAL A 110 -6.67 -34.23 2.88
CA VAL A 110 -6.72 -34.65 1.47
C VAL A 110 -7.76 -35.75 1.25
N SER A 111 -7.90 -36.68 2.20
CA SER A 111 -8.79 -37.83 2.05
C SER A 111 -10.24 -37.55 2.44
N ASN A 112 -10.49 -36.53 3.26
CA ASN A 112 -11.80 -36.31 3.88
C ASN A 112 -12.49 -35.01 3.46
N LEU A 113 -11.78 -34.07 2.84
CA LEU A 113 -12.37 -32.81 2.38
C LEU A 113 -12.67 -32.88 0.88
N GLN A 114 -13.77 -32.24 0.48
CA GLN A 114 -14.19 -32.07 -0.90
C GLN A 114 -14.10 -30.61 -1.32
N TYR A 115 -13.56 -30.35 -2.51
CA TYR A 115 -13.53 -29.02 -3.09
C TYR A 115 -14.93 -28.57 -3.51
N ALA A 116 -15.32 -27.36 -3.11
CA ALA A 116 -16.60 -26.76 -3.47
C ALA A 116 -16.54 -26.20 -4.91
N HIS A 117 -17.49 -26.61 -5.76
CA HIS A 117 -17.62 -26.13 -7.14
C HIS A 117 -18.99 -25.51 -7.41
N GLY A 118 -19.04 -24.53 -8.32
CA GLY A 118 -20.28 -23.92 -8.79
C GLY A 118 -21.08 -23.29 -7.65
N SER A 119 -22.32 -23.74 -7.47
CA SER A 119 -23.24 -23.25 -6.42
C SER A 119 -23.10 -23.97 -5.07
N THR A 120 -22.12 -24.87 -4.92
CA THR A 120 -21.88 -25.57 -3.64
C THR A 120 -21.41 -24.57 -2.60
N VAL A 121 -21.97 -24.64 -1.39
CA VAL A 121 -21.53 -23.79 -0.27
C VAL A 121 -20.07 -24.10 0.06
N ALA A 122 -19.23 -23.08 -0.02
CA ALA A 122 -17.82 -23.15 0.31
C ALA A 122 -17.58 -22.59 1.72
N TYR A 123 -17.24 -23.46 2.66
CA TYR A 123 -16.90 -23.03 4.02
C TYR A 123 -15.43 -22.59 4.10
N LEU A 124 -15.16 -21.56 4.89
CA LEU A 124 -13.82 -20.99 5.10
C LEU A 124 -13.35 -21.16 6.55
N ASP A 125 -14.29 -21.04 7.49
CA ASP A 125 -14.01 -21.12 8.92
C ASP A 125 -13.61 -22.56 9.30
N PRO A 126 -12.51 -22.76 10.03
CA PRO A 126 -11.96 -24.09 10.28
C PRO A 126 -12.97 -25.08 10.84
N TYR A 127 -13.83 -24.62 11.77
CA TYR A 127 -14.79 -25.50 12.41
C TYR A 127 -15.92 -25.93 11.46
N ASP A 128 -16.40 -25.05 10.57
CA ASP A 128 -17.36 -25.43 9.55
C ASP A 128 -16.74 -26.39 8.53
N VAL A 129 -15.50 -26.14 8.09
CA VAL A 129 -14.77 -27.06 7.21
C VAL A 129 -14.60 -28.42 7.90
N PHE A 130 -14.26 -28.42 9.18
CA PHE A 130 -14.17 -29.64 9.99
C PHE A 130 -15.53 -30.35 10.03
N LYS A 131 -16.64 -29.70 10.33
CA LYS A 131 -17.93 -30.41 10.43
C LYS A 131 -18.51 -30.85 9.09
N ARG A 132 -18.35 -30.02 8.05
CA ARG A 132 -19.10 -30.15 6.81
C ARG A 132 -18.29 -30.72 5.66
N ARG A 133 -16.96 -30.74 5.79
CA ARG A 133 -16.02 -31.41 4.88
C ARG A 133 -16.06 -30.90 3.43
N THR A 134 -16.60 -29.70 3.19
CA THR A 134 -16.66 -29.10 1.86
C THR A 134 -16.12 -27.67 1.92
N CYS A 135 -15.15 -27.30 1.09
CA CYS A 135 -14.53 -25.97 1.16
C CYS A 135 -13.78 -25.62 -0.12
N VAL A 136 -13.28 -24.38 -0.21
CA VAL A 136 -12.30 -23.97 -1.24
C VAL A 136 -10.89 -23.93 -0.63
N CYS A 137 -9.88 -23.60 -1.43
CA CYS A 137 -8.47 -23.60 -1.03
C CYS A 137 -8.20 -22.89 0.31
N GLN A 138 -8.84 -21.74 0.57
CA GLN A 138 -8.72 -21.03 1.85
C GLN A 138 -9.23 -21.86 3.04
N GLY A 139 -10.33 -22.60 2.89
CA GLY A 139 -10.84 -23.47 3.94
C GLY A 139 -9.93 -24.68 4.22
N TYR A 140 -9.30 -25.25 3.17
CA TYR A 140 -8.24 -26.25 3.34
C TYR A 140 -7.07 -25.68 4.16
N ALA A 141 -6.59 -24.49 3.78
CA ALA A 141 -5.45 -23.86 4.43
C ALA A 141 -5.75 -23.47 5.89
N ASN A 142 -6.95 -22.96 6.15
CA ASN A 142 -7.42 -22.58 7.50
C ASN A 142 -7.55 -23.81 8.41
N LEU A 143 -8.12 -24.92 7.93
CA LEU A 143 -8.25 -26.14 8.72
C LEU A 143 -6.89 -26.83 8.94
N LEU A 144 -6.00 -26.84 7.93
CA LEU A 144 -4.65 -27.39 8.08
C LEU A 144 -3.90 -26.64 9.18
N LYS A 145 -3.84 -25.31 9.08
CA LYS A 145 -3.26 -24.44 10.11
C LYS A 145 -3.85 -24.77 11.48
N THR A 146 -5.18 -24.78 11.60
CA THR A 146 -5.87 -25.04 12.87
C THR A 146 -5.45 -26.36 13.49
N MET A 147 -5.51 -27.47 12.73
CA MET A 147 -5.13 -28.79 13.25
C MET A 147 -3.66 -28.86 13.68
N LEU A 148 -2.74 -28.21 12.96
CA LEU A 148 -1.33 -28.14 13.32
C LEU A 148 -1.11 -27.32 14.61
N LEU A 149 -1.78 -26.18 14.75
CA LEU A 149 -1.73 -25.37 15.96
C LEU A 149 -2.21 -26.14 17.19
N THR A 150 -3.20 -27.03 17.07
CA THR A 150 -3.64 -27.87 18.21
C THR A 150 -2.53 -28.79 18.75
N GLN A 151 -1.52 -29.06 17.93
CA GLN A 151 -0.36 -29.89 18.24
C GLN A 151 0.91 -29.06 18.50
N ASN A 152 0.78 -27.74 18.61
CA ASN A 152 1.90 -26.81 18.76
C ASN A 152 2.90 -26.87 17.59
N ILE A 153 2.43 -27.22 16.39
CA ILE A 153 3.22 -27.19 15.15
C ILE A 153 2.97 -25.84 14.48
N PRO A 154 3.99 -24.97 14.33
CA PRO A 154 3.80 -23.65 13.76
C PRO A 154 3.36 -23.70 12.29
N ALA A 155 2.37 -22.89 11.94
CA ALA A 155 1.84 -22.80 10.60
C ALA A 155 1.20 -21.44 10.32
N PHE A 156 1.40 -20.91 9.12
CA PHE A 156 0.73 -19.69 8.68
C PHE A 156 0.20 -19.82 7.25
N GLY A 157 -0.82 -19.02 6.91
CA GLY A 157 -1.38 -18.96 5.57
C GLY A 157 -0.57 -18.08 4.61
N ALA A 158 -0.54 -18.47 3.33
CA ALA A 158 -0.09 -17.61 2.24
C ALA A 158 -1.14 -17.59 1.13
N ASN A 159 -1.31 -16.42 0.52
CA ASN A 159 -2.19 -16.21 -0.62
C ASN A 159 -1.37 -15.79 -1.83
N GLY A 160 -1.80 -16.23 -3.01
CA GLY A 160 -1.14 -15.92 -4.26
C GLY A 160 -1.69 -16.80 -5.38
N TRP A 161 -0.90 -17.03 -6.42
CA TRP A 161 -1.36 -17.68 -7.65
C TRP A 161 -0.93 -19.14 -7.75
N LEU A 162 -1.90 -19.99 -8.12
CA LEU A 162 -1.65 -21.36 -8.54
C LEU A 162 -1.25 -21.38 -10.02
N GLY A 163 0.02 -21.10 -10.31
CA GLY A 163 0.52 -20.91 -11.67
C GLY A 163 -0.37 -19.94 -12.46
N ASN A 164 -0.92 -20.41 -13.58
CA ASN A 164 -1.86 -19.63 -14.41
C ASN A 164 -3.33 -20.00 -14.19
N ILE A 165 -3.66 -20.78 -13.15
CA ILE A 165 -5.03 -21.25 -12.88
C ILE A 165 -5.86 -20.16 -12.20
N GLY A 166 -5.29 -19.47 -11.20
CA GLY A 166 -5.96 -18.36 -10.50
C GLY A 166 -5.56 -18.23 -9.04
N ALA A 167 -6.42 -17.52 -8.29
CA ALA A 167 -6.32 -17.30 -6.86
C ALA A 167 -6.24 -18.60 -6.06
N HIS A 168 -5.27 -18.66 -5.14
CA HIS A 168 -5.01 -19.84 -4.33
C HIS A 168 -4.52 -19.49 -2.93
N ALA A 169 -4.73 -20.42 -2.01
CA ALA A 169 -4.30 -20.33 -0.62
C ALA A 169 -3.65 -21.66 -0.21
N TRP A 170 -2.54 -21.56 0.52
CA TRP A 170 -1.78 -22.70 1.04
C TRP A 170 -1.10 -22.31 2.35
N ASN A 171 -0.35 -23.23 2.96
CA ASN A 171 0.34 -22.96 4.21
C ASN A 171 1.86 -23.07 4.08
N TYR A 172 2.56 -22.36 4.96
CA TYR A 172 3.93 -22.67 5.35
C TYR A 172 3.86 -23.29 6.75
N THR A 173 4.42 -24.48 6.90
CA THR A 173 4.38 -25.27 8.14
C THR A 173 5.80 -25.58 8.59
N TYR A 174 6.07 -25.45 9.89
CA TYR A 174 7.40 -25.70 10.46
C TYR A 174 7.39 -27.04 11.18
N VAL A 175 8.14 -28.01 10.67
CA VAL A 175 8.10 -29.40 11.13
C VAL A 175 9.54 -29.91 11.21
N ASP A 176 9.95 -30.42 12.38
CA ASP A 176 11.30 -30.95 12.63
C ASP A 176 12.42 -30.02 12.09
N ASP A 177 12.39 -28.76 12.53
CA ASP A 177 13.32 -27.68 12.18
C ASP A 177 13.32 -27.21 10.71
N GLU A 178 12.37 -27.67 9.89
CA GLU A 178 12.28 -27.34 8.46
C GLU A 178 10.94 -26.71 8.09
N TRP A 179 10.99 -25.66 7.26
CA TRP A 179 9.78 -25.09 6.65
C TRP A 179 9.33 -25.90 5.44
N ILE A 180 8.04 -26.24 5.41
CA ILE A 180 7.37 -26.97 4.35
C ILE A 180 6.28 -26.09 3.76
N VAL A 181 6.28 -25.94 2.44
CA VAL A 181 5.17 -25.35 1.67
C VAL A 181 4.12 -26.43 1.47
N SER A 182 2.94 -26.27 2.06
CA SER A 182 1.90 -27.28 2.19
C SER A 182 0.63 -26.86 1.48
N ASP A 183 0.30 -27.53 0.38
CA ASP A 183 -0.94 -27.33 -0.38
C ASP A 183 -1.85 -28.56 -0.23
N ALA A 184 -2.64 -28.57 0.84
CA ALA A 184 -3.61 -29.64 1.12
C ALA A 184 -4.73 -29.71 0.07
N THR A 185 -5.01 -28.62 -0.64
CA THR A 185 -6.03 -28.58 -1.69
C THR A 185 -5.66 -29.50 -2.85
N ASN A 186 -4.38 -29.48 -3.23
CA ASN A 186 -3.86 -30.21 -4.40
C ASN A 186 -3.03 -31.45 -4.03
N ASN A 187 -3.00 -31.83 -2.75
CA ASN A 187 -2.19 -32.94 -2.24
C ASN A 187 -0.69 -32.81 -2.61
N GLN A 188 -0.13 -31.63 -2.38
CA GLN A 188 1.28 -31.34 -2.68
C GLN A 188 1.95 -30.69 -1.48
N TRP A 189 3.21 -31.04 -1.25
CA TRP A 189 4.06 -30.34 -0.30
C TRP A 189 5.52 -30.39 -0.73
N PHE A 190 6.27 -29.37 -0.34
CA PHE A 190 7.66 -29.17 -0.74
C PHE A 190 8.46 -28.62 0.44
N PHE A 191 9.71 -29.03 0.61
CA PHE A 191 10.62 -28.27 1.48
C PHE A 191 10.78 -26.86 0.91
N MET A 192 10.62 -25.83 1.74
CA MET A 192 10.70 -24.42 1.32
C MET A 192 12.06 -24.08 0.72
N LYS A 193 13.14 -24.74 1.17
CA LYS A 193 14.48 -24.59 0.58
C LYS A 193 14.57 -25.05 -0.88
N ASP A 194 13.68 -25.93 -1.33
CA ASP A 194 13.68 -26.48 -2.68
C ASP A 194 12.82 -25.63 -3.64
N VAL A 195 13.09 -24.32 -3.71
CA VAL A 195 12.27 -23.33 -4.44
C VAL A 195 11.96 -23.71 -5.89
N SER A 196 12.92 -24.37 -6.57
CA SER A 196 12.74 -24.83 -7.96
C SER A 196 11.57 -25.80 -8.15
N LYS A 197 11.14 -26.49 -7.09
CA LYS A 197 10.04 -27.46 -7.16
C LYS A 197 8.65 -26.82 -7.17
N TYR A 198 8.50 -25.62 -6.61
CA TYR A 198 7.18 -25.01 -6.42
C TYR A 198 7.04 -23.58 -6.95
N ARG A 199 8.14 -22.85 -7.23
CA ARG A 199 8.12 -21.42 -7.61
C ARG A 199 7.19 -21.03 -8.77
N ASN A 200 6.94 -21.94 -9.71
CA ASN A 200 6.07 -21.68 -10.86
C ASN A 200 4.61 -22.11 -10.62
N GLN A 201 4.37 -22.86 -9.54
CA GLN A 201 3.07 -23.39 -9.18
C GLN A 201 2.46 -22.64 -8.00
N LEU A 202 3.20 -22.43 -6.91
CA LEU A 202 2.74 -21.70 -5.74
C LEU A 202 3.49 -20.37 -5.69
N ILE A 203 2.90 -19.35 -6.30
CA ILE A 203 3.50 -18.03 -6.47
C ILE A 203 2.95 -17.11 -5.37
N PRO A 204 3.66 -16.93 -4.23
CA PRO A 204 3.15 -16.13 -3.13
C PRO A 204 2.95 -14.67 -3.55
N PHE A 205 1.93 -14.07 -2.94
CA PHE A 205 1.60 -12.67 -3.09
C PHE A 205 1.54 -11.99 -1.72
N SER A 206 0.96 -12.66 -0.73
CA SER A 206 0.82 -12.16 0.64
C SER A 206 0.97 -13.26 1.68
N THR A 207 1.38 -12.88 2.90
CA THR A 207 1.34 -13.75 4.09
C THR A 207 0.26 -13.30 5.06
N GLU A 208 -0.36 -14.27 5.74
CA GLU A 208 -1.35 -14.04 6.79
C GLU A 208 -0.73 -13.47 8.08
N ILE A 209 0.55 -13.75 8.32
CA ILE A 209 1.27 -13.25 9.50
C ILE A 209 2.23 -12.12 9.13
N SER A 210 2.53 -11.29 10.12
CA SER A 210 3.70 -10.43 10.12
C SER A 210 4.97 -11.26 10.28
N LEU A 211 6.00 -10.93 9.50
CA LEU A 211 7.27 -11.64 9.45
C LEU A 211 8.29 -11.06 10.44
N PHE A 212 8.35 -9.73 10.54
CA PHE A 212 9.23 -9.04 11.47
C PHE A 212 8.44 -8.04 12.31
N GLU A 213 9.05 -7.63 13.41
CA GLU A 213 8.50 -6.64 14.31
C GLU A 213 9.60 -6.08 15.20
N ASP A 214 9.58 -4.77 15.44
CA ASP A 214 10.40 -4.07 16.42
C ASP A 214 9.50 -3.18 17.29
N ASP A 215 10.05 -2.33 18.15
CA ASP A 215 9.24 -1.49 19.04
C ASP A 215 8.39 -0.43 18.30
N ARG A 216 8.75 -0.10 17.05
CA ARG A 216 8.16 1.00 16.27
C ARG A 216 7.25 0.50 15.14
N PHE A 217 7.52 -0.67 14.57
CA PHE A 217 6.85 -1.14 13.36
C PHE A 217 6.56 -2.63 13.37
N THR A 218 5.53 -3.00 12.59
CA THR A 218 5.24 -4.38 12.19
C THR A 218 5.45 -4.51 10.68
N TYR A 219 6.02 -5.63 10.25
CA TYR A 219 6.38 -5.86 8.85
C TYR A 219 5.82 -7.18 8.33
N ASP A 220 5.24 -7.17 7.15
CA ASP A 220 4.72 -8.35 6.48
C ASP A 220 5.20 -8.47 5.03
N PHE A 221 4.80 -9.56 4.38
CA PHE A 221 4.95 -9.73 2.95
C PHE A 221 3.59 -9.52 2.30
N GLN A 222 3.44 -8.42 1.58
CA GLN A 222 2.17 -7.99 1.01
C GLN A 222 2.41 -7.51 -0.42
N GLU A 223 1.59 -8.00 -1.36
CA GLU A 223 1.73 -7.68 -2.79
C GLU A 223 3.14 -7.94 -3.36
N ARG A 224 3.80 -8.99 -2.85
CA ARG A 224 5.19 -9.38 -3.18
C ARG A 224 6.28 -8.43 -2.69
N GLN A 225 5.94 -7.52 -1.78
CA GLN A 225 6.85 -6.55 -1.20
C GLN A 225 7.11 -6.89 0.27
N LEU A 226 8.31 -6.55 0.76
CA LEU A 226 8.52 -6.38 2.20
C LEU A 226 7.89 -5.05 2.60
N ASN A 227 6.86 -5.12 3.43
CA ASN A 227 5.95 -4.02 3.68
C ASN A 227 5.95 -3.62 5.16
N VAL A 228 5.83 -2.33 5.43
CA VAL A 228 5.48 -1.82 6.77
C VAL A 228 3.96 -1.78 6.88
N SER A 229 3.41 -2.62 7.75
CA SER A 229 1.96 -2.78 7.90
C SER A 229 1.37 -2.15 9.16
N GLU A 230 2.20 -1.76 10.13
CA GLU A 230 1.74 -1.03 11.30
C GLU A 230 2.82 -0.08 11.84
N VAL A 231 2.38 1.08 12.32
CA VAL A 231 3.18 2.06 13.04
C VAL A 231 2.73 2.04 14.51
N LYS A 232 3.66 1.79 15.44
CA LYS A 232 3.37 1.50 16.86
C LYS A 232 3.84 2.58 17.83
N TYR A 233 4.46 3.65 17.32
CA TYR A 233 4.98 4.76 18.11
C TYR A 233 4.31 6.08 17.71
N ALA A 234 4.29 7.06 18.61
CA ALA A 234 3.54 8.31 18.43
C ALA A 234 4.19 9.52 19.12
N ASP A 235 5.44 9.38 19.56
CA ASP A 235 6.17 10.32 20.40
C ASP A 235 7.15 11.23 19.62
N GLU A 236 7.09 11.19 18.29
CA GLU A 236 7.92 12.01 17.40
C GLU A 236 7.07 12.99 16.56
N ALA A 237 7.74 14.02 16.04
CA ALA A 237 7.10 15.08 15.25
C ALA A 237 6.77 14.64 13.81
N HIS A 238 7.45 13.62 13.30
CA HIS A 238 7.30 13.12 11.94
C HIS A 238 7.38 11.59 11.91
N LEU A 239 6.81 11.00 10.87
CA LEU A 239 6.88 9.57 10.61
C LEU A 239 7.95 9.31 9.55
N THR A 240 8.98 8.53 9.91
CA THR A 240 9.98 8.05 8.96
C THR A 240 9.84 6.56 8.79
N ILE A 241 9.62 6.11 7.56
CA ILE A 241 9.57 4.68 7.26
C ILE A 241 11.01 4.16 7.14
N PRO A 242 11.40 3.07 7.83
CA PRO A 242 12.77 2.59 7.83
C PRO A 242 13.23 2.09 6.46
N PHE A 243 14.55 2.06 6.25
CA PHE A 243 15.14 1.60 5.00
C PHE A 243 15.06 0.07 4.85
N SER A 244 15.28 -0.65 5.95
CA SER A 244 15.38 -2.11 5.95
C SER A 244 14.85 -2.72 7.25
N VAL A 245 14.57 -4.02 7.19
CA VAL A 245 14.39 -4.89 8.37
C VAL A 245 14.93 -6.28 8.04
N GLY A 246 15.54 -6.95 9.02
CA GLY A 246 16.05 -8.31 8.83
C GLY A 246 17.15 -8.43 7.76
N GLY A 247 17.85 -7.33 7.43
CA GLY A 247 18.87 -7.27 6.39
C GLY A 247 18.33 -7.12 4.97
N TYR A 248 17.02 -6.88 4.81
CA TYR A 248 16.36 -6.70 3.52
C TYR A 248 15.69 -5.32 3.41
N LYS A 249 15.79 -4.72 2.23
CA LYS A 249 15.16 -3.43 1.93
C LYS A 249 13.65 -3.55 2.03
N ILE A 250 13.03 -2.61 2.73
CA ILE A 250 11.59 -2.42 2.74
C ILE A 250 11.22 -1.71 1.43
N THR A 251 10.24 -2.23 0.71
CA THR A 251 9.87 -1.71 -0.62
C THR A 251 8.45 -1.18 -0.69
N SER A 252 7.66 -1.38 0.36
CA SER A 252 6.28 -0.92 0.45
C SER A 252 5.97 -0.30 1.80
N PHE A 253 5.14 0.74 1.78
CA PHE A 253 4.44 1.23 2.96
C PHE A 253 2.95 1.20 2.68
N CYS A 254 2.29 0.14 3.13
CA CYS A 254 0.86 -0.09 3.00
C CYS A 254 0.35 -0.55 4.38
N PRO A 255 0.06 0.40 5.29
CA PRO A 255 -0.37 0.08 6.63
C PRO A 255 -1.77 -0.56 6.60
N ALA A 256 -1.95 -1.59 7.42
CA ALA A 256 -3.23 -2.28 7.65
C ALA A 256 -4.08 -1.60 8.75
N LYS A 257 -3.51 -0.62 9.44
CA LYS A 257 -4.13 0.12 10.55
C LYS A 257 -3.85 1.62 10.40
N PRO A 258 -4.72 2.49 10.92
CA PRO A 258 -4.45 3.93 10.94
C PRO A 258 -3.11 4.26 11.60
N VAL A 259 -2.34 5.11 10.95
CA VAL A 259 -1.13 5.71 11.55
C VAL A 259 -1.55 6.64 12.69
N PRO A 260 -0.72 6.76 13.75
CA PRO A 260 -1.02 7.67 14.85
C PRO A 260 -1.24 9.13 14.40
N GLU A 261 -2.33 9.73 14.89
CA GLU A 261 -2.83 11.01 14.38
C GLU A 261 -1.91 12.22 14.62
N ASN A 262 -0.91 12.07 15.51
CA ASN A 262 0.12 13.09 15.77
C ASN A 262 1.01 13.33 14.55
N PHE A 263 1.22 12.31 13.71
CA PHE A 263 2.05 12.46 12.52
C PHE A 263 1.31 13.25 11.45
N LYS A 264 1.92 14.39 11.07
CA LYS A 264 1.49 15.25 9.97
C LYS A 264 2.41 15.16 8.75
N GLN A 265 3.66 14.73 8.97
CA GLN A 265 4.68 14.62 7.92
C GLN A 265 5.16 13.19 7.81
N LEU A 266 5.27 12.70 6.57
CA LEU A 266 5.74 11.37 6.23
C LEU A 266 7.04 11.46 5.41
N TYR A 267 8.11 10.82 5.87
CA TYR A 267 9.40 10.74 5.20
C TYR A 267 9.66 9.32 4.69
N LEU A 268 10.00 9.23 3.41
CA LEU A 268 10.22 7.98 2.70
C LEU A 268 11.58 8.01 1.99
N GLY A 269 12.38 6.97 2.20
CA GLY A 269 13.64 6.79 1.50
C GLY A 269 13.46 6.32 0.06
N LYS A 270 14.58 6.23 -0.66
CA LYS A 270 14.62 5.66 -2.02
C LYS A 270 14.21 4.18 -2.12
N ASN A 271 14.07 3.51 -0.99
CA ASN A 271 13.68 2.10 -0.90
C ASN A 271 12.17 1.89 -1.09
N ILE A 272 11.32 2.85 -0.69
CA ILE A 272 9.86 2.70 -0.77
C ILE A 272 9.37 2.98 -2.18
N LEU A 273 8.79 1.98 -2.84
CA LEU A 273 8.43 2.04 -4.26
C LEU A 273 6.93 2.15 -4.49
N THR A 274 6.11 1.80 -3.50
CA THR A 274 4.64 1.71 -3.64
C THR A 274 3.93 1.88 -2.29
N PHE A 275 2.67 2.32 -2.37
CA PHE A 275 1.71 2.35 -1.25
C PHE A 275 0.68 1.20 -1.31
N GLY A 276 0.94 0.20 -2.16
CA GLY A 276 0.03 -0.92 -2.42
C GLY A 276 -1.05 -0.59 -3.46
N ALA A 277 -1.86 -1.60 -3.80
CA ALA A 277 -2.88 -1.47 -4.84
C ALA A 277 -4.12 -0.68 -4.39
N SER A 278 -4.40 -0.60 -3.08
CA SER A 278 -5.59 0.07 -2.54
C SER A 278 -5.28 1.44 -1.96
N LEU A 279 -5.12 2.44 -2.82
CA LEU A 279 -4.82 3.82 -2.39
C LEU A 279 -5.95 4.46 -1.56
N ASN A 280 -7.20 4.03 -1.72
CA ASN A 280 -8.30 4.49 -0.87
C ASN A 280 -8.09 4.05 0.59
N PHE A 281 -7.75 2.78 0.79
CA PHE A 281 -7.46 2.26 2.12
C PHE A 281 -6.17 2.85 2.70
N PHE A 282 -5.15 3.05 1.86
CA PHE A 282 -3.95 3.77 2.25
C PHE A 282 -4.30 5.19 2.77
N SER A 283 -5.15 5.93 2.04
CA SER A 283 -5.61 7.27 2.41
C SER A 283 -6.39 7.29 3.74
N GLU A 284 -7.23 6.29 3.99
CA GLU A 284 -7.93 6.11 5.27
C GLU A 284 -6.94 5.87 6.42
N CYS A 285 -5.92 5.03 6.20
CA CYS A 285 -4.91 4.73 7.21
C CYS A 285 -3.93 5.87 7.42
N THR A 286 -3.80 6.82 6.49
CA THR A 286 -2.86 7.95 6.55
C THR A 286 -3.58 9.29 6.62
N ASN A 287 -4.81 9.31 7.13
CA ASN A 287 -5.71 10.46 7.10
C ASN A 287 -5.18 11.72 7.81
N SER A 288 -4.21 11.56 8.73
CA SER A 288 -3.58 12.63 9.48
C SER A 288 -2.41 13.28 8.74
N ILE A 289 -1.89 12.64 7.70
CA ILE A 289 -0.71 13.09 6.96
C ILE A 289 -1.12 14.27 6.07
N GLU A 290 -0.45 15.39 6.29
CA GLU A 290 -0.64 16.65 5.56
C GLU A 290 0.44 16.84 4.49
N GLU A 291 1.60 16.18 4.62
CA GLU A 291 2.72 16.34 3.70
C GLU A 291 3.58 15.09 3.60
N VAL A 292 3.98 14.73 2.37
CA VAL A 292 4.88 13.60 2.11
C VAL A 292 6.18 14.11 1.49
N PHE A 293 7.29 13.61 2.01
CA PHE A 293 8.64 13.82 1.51
C PHE A 293 9.22 12.49 1.02
N ILE A 294 9.79 12.51 -0.19
CA ILE A 294 10.42 11.35 -0.81
C ILE A 294 11.83 11.74 -1.20
N ASP A 295 12.79 10.88 -0.82
CA ASP A 295 14.20 11.01 -1.21
C ASP A 295 14.32 11.25 -2.73
N SER A 296 15.09 12.27 -3.12
CA SER A 296 15.32 12.64 -4.52
C SER A 296 15.93 11.52 -5.38
N ALA A 297 16.57 10.53 -4.76
CA ALA A 297 17.12 9.34 -5.41
C ALA A 297 16.12 8.17 -5.53
N ASN A 298 14.88 8.32 -5.06
CA ASN A 298 13.84 7.29 -5.21
C ASN A 298 13.57 7.01 -6.69
N PRO A 299 13.61 5.75 -7.16
CA PRO A 299 13.51 5.43 -8.58
C PRO A 299 12.09 5.46 -9.14
N GLU A 300 11.06 5.31 -8.31
CA GLU A 300 9.67 5.14 -8.76
C GLU A 300 8.79 6.35 -8.43
N LEU A 301 9.01 6.94 -7.27
CA LEU A 301 8.19 7.99 -6.70
C LEU A 301 8.96 9.32 -6.59
N SER A 302 8.20 10.41 -6.66
CA SER A 302 8.69 11.76 -6.39
C SER A 302 7.60 12.57 -5.70
N THR A 303 7.97 13.69 -5.08
CA THR A 303 7.00 14.61 -4.50
C THR A 303 7.03 15.97 -5.18
N TYR A 304 5.91 16.68 -5.10
CA TYR A 304 5.82 18.09 -5.41
C TYR A 304 4.79 18.73 -4.51
N LYS A 305 5.23 19.70 -3.69
CA LYS A 305 4.38 20.37 -2.70
C LYS A 305 3.62 19.38 -1.80
N GLY A 306 4.32 18.32 -1.37
CA GLY A 306 3.76 17.24 -0.54
C GLY A 306 2.92 16.19 -1.29
N VAL A 307 2.51 16.46 -2.54
CA VAL A 307 1.76 15.52 -3.38
C VAL A 307 2.72 14.51 -4.01
N VAL A 308 2.35 13.23 -4.01
CA VAL A 308 3.18 12.14 -4.53
C VAL A 308 2.83 11.85 -5.99
N TYR A 309 3.85 11.66 -6.81
CA TYR A 309 3.75 11.32 -8.24
C TYR A 309 4.63 10.11 -8.55
N GLY A 310 4.14 9.21 -9.41
CA GLY A 310 5.02 8.29 -10.10
C GLY A 310 5.91 9.08 -11.06
N ARG A 311 7.22 8.79 -11.13
CA ARG A 311 8.17 9.57 -11.93
C ARG A 311 7.82 9.70 -13.41
N TYR A 312 7.10 8.71 -13.93
CA TYR A 312 6.70 8.63 -15.34
C TYR A 312 5.24 8.99 -15.58
N GLN A 313 4.56 9.55 -14.57
CA GLN A 313 3.14 9.90 -14.61
C GLN A 313 2.95 11.40 -14.40
N GLN A 314 2.02 12.00 -15.15
CA GLN A 314 1.63 13.40 -14.93
C GLN A 314 0.64 13.51 -13.77
N ALA A 315 -0.34 12.61 -13.73
CA ALA A 315 -1.34 12.57 -12.68
C ALA A 315 -0.70 12.25 -11.31
N PRO A 316 -1.21 12.84 -10.21
CA PRO A 316 -0.83 12.44 -8.86
C PRO A 316 -1.02 10.93 -8.65
N TYR A 317 0.00 10.31 -8.06
CA TYR A 317 -0.12 8.95 -7.56
C TYR A 317 -0.87 8.91 -6.23
N TYR A 318 -0.61 9.88 -5.34
CA TYR A 318 -1.29 10.00 -4.06
C TYR A 318 -1.30 11.46 -3.57
N ILE A 319 -2.47 11.90 -3.10
CA ILE A 319 -2.65 13.20 -2.45
C ILE A 319 -2.96 12.93 -0.97
N PRO A 320 -2.12 13.39 -0.02
CA PRO A 320 -2.37 13.19 1.40
C PRO A 320 -3.71 13.78 1.87
N ALA A 321 -4.52 12.95 2.53
CA ALA A 321 -5.88 13.33 2.92
C ALA A 321 -5.93 14.48 3.94
N GLY A 322 -4.88 14.64 4.76
CA GLY A 322 -4.71 15.72 5.73
C GLY A 322 -4.45 17.10 5.13
N MET A 323 -4.15 17.18 3.82
CA MET A 323 -3.85 18.45 3.16
C MET A 323 -5.01 19.43 3.23
N LYS A 324 -4.69 20.69 3.59
CA LYS A 324 -5.64 21.82 3.49
C LYS A 324 -5.53 22.56 2.16
N ARG A 325 -4.37 22.49 1.51
CA ARG A 325 -4.12 23.15 0.24
C ARG A 325 -3.32 22.22 -0.67
N VAL A 326 -3.84 21.97 -1.86
CA VAL A 326 -3.25 21.08 -2.84
C VAL A 326 -2.76 21.91 -4.02
N GLU A 327 -1.45 21.84 -4.29
CA GLU A 327 -0.83 22.41 -5.48
C GLU A 327 -0.42 21.28 -6.42
N LEU A 328 -0.98 21.27 -7.63
CA LEU A 328 -0.69 20.22 -8.60
C LEU A 328 0.36 20.68 -9.61
N ARG A 329 1.17 19.72 -10.09
CA ARG A 329 1.99 19.90 -11.29
C ARG A 329 1.08 20.16 -12.49
N LEU A 330 1.69 20.56 -13.62
CA LEU A 330 0.98 20.67 -14.89
C LEU A 330 0.30 19.35 -15.25
N LEU A 331 -1.01 19.41 -15.50
CA LEU A 331 -1.82 18.30 -16.00
C LEU A 331 -2.48 18.75 -17.32
N GLU A 332 -2.20 18.11 -18.45
CA GLU A 332 -2.89 18.50 -19.69
C GLU A 332 -4.42 18.36 -19.54
N LYS A 333 -4.84 17.27 -18.87
CA LYS A 333 -6.22 16.95 -18.53
C LYS A 333 -6.28 16.51 -17.07
N VAL A 334 -7.21 17.08 -16.31
CA VAL A 334 -7.58 16.61 -14.98
C VAL A 334 -8.72 15.62 -15.16
N GLU A 335 -8.39 14.35 -15.08
CA GLU A 335 -9.33 13.26 -15.32
C GLU A 335 -10.26 13.04 -14.12
N LYS A 336 -11.35 12.32 -14.35
CA LYS A 336 -12.24 11.85 -13.29
C LYS A 336 -11.45 11.25 -12.11
N ASN A 337 -11.83 11.63 -10.89
CA ASN A 337 -11.25 11.17 -9.63
C ASN A 337 -9.76 11.53 -9.42
N THR A 338 -9.19 12.47 -10.19
CA THR A 338 -7.82 12.93 -9.94
C THR A 338 -7.68 13.52 -8.53
N ILE A 339 -8.70 14.26 -8.08
CA ILE A 339 -8.78 14.79 -6.72
C ILE A 339 -10.04 14.21 -6.09
N TYR A 340 -9.88 13.14 -5.34
CA TYR A 340 -10.99 12.35 -4.81
C TYR A 340 -10.87 12.16 -3.30
N ASN A 341 -11.98 12.38 -2.59
CA ASN A 341 -12.14 12.05 -1.18
C ASN A 341 -11.08 12.71 -0.27
N LEU A 342 -10.88 14.01 -0.40
CA LEU A 342 -9.99 14.79 0.47
C LEU A 342 -10.83 15.54 1.52
N PRO A 343 -10.95 15.02 2.76
CA PRO A 343 -11.88 15.55 3.75
C PRO A 343 -11.48 16.91 4.32
N TYR A 344 -10.21 17.29 4.19
CA TYR A 344 -9.64 18.49 4.81
C TYR A 344 -9.23 19.59 3.82
N VAL A 345 -9.25 19.32 2.51
CA VAL A 345 -8.81 20.30 1.51
C VAL A 345 -9.77 21.49 1.46
N GLU A 346 -9.21 22.69 1.54
CA GLU A 346 -9.91 23.97 1.45
C GLU A 346 -9.56 24.70 0.14
N GLU A 347 -8.36 24.47 -0.40
CA GLU A 347 -7.88 25.12 -1.61
C GLU A 347 -7.21 24.14 -2.57
N ILE A 348 -7.51 24.26 -3.86
CA ILE A 348 -6.85 23.50 -4.94
C ILE A 348 -6.29 24.50 -5.95
N VAL A 349 -5.04 24.28 -6.36
CA VAL A 349 -4.35 25.13 -7.34
C VAL A 349 -3.85 24.30 -8.51
N PHE A 350 -4.30 24.65 -9.71
CA PHE A 350 -3.81 24.07 -10.96
C PHE A 350 -2.68 24.90 -11.57
N ALA A 351 -1.67 24.23 -12.09
CA ALA A 351 -0.53 24.87 -12.74
C ALA A 351 -0.87 25.40 -14.14
N GLU A 352 -0.23 26.51 -14.52
CA GLU A 352 -0.30 27.05 -15.88
C GLU A 352 0.05 25.97 -16.91
N GLY A 353 -0.74 25.90 -17.99
CA GLY A 353 -0.67 24.84 -19.01
C GLY A 353 -1.70 23.73 -18.82
N THR A 354 -2.38 23.67 -17.68
CA THR A 354 -3.56 22.82 -17.49
C THR A 354 -4.68 23.28 -18.42
N LYS A 355 -5.32 22.37 -19.17
CA LYS A 355 -6.28 22.76 -20.23
C LYS A 355 -7.73 22.38 -19.94
N TYR A 356 -7.96 21.28 -19.24
CA TYR A 356 -9.24 20.59 -19.22
C TYR A 356 -9.53 19.95 -17.86
N LEU A 357 -10.72 20.18 -17.32
CA LEU A 357 -11.26 19.46 -16.17
C LEU A 357 -12.45 18.59 -16.60
N GLU A 358 -12.31 17.28 -16.48
CA GLU A 358 -13.40 16.31 -16.72
C GLU A 358 -14.49 16.38 -15.65
N ALA A 359 -15.66 15.83 -15.96
CA ALA A 359 -16.72 15.57 -15.01
C ALA A 359 -16.15 14.71 -13.88
N TYR A 360 -16.47 15.08 -12.63
CA TYR A 360 -15.96 14.43 -11.42
C TYR A 360 -14.43 14.50 -11.25
N ALA A 361 -13.75 15.48 -11.86
CA ALA A 361 -12.31 15.70 -11.67
C ALA A 361 -11.95 16.00 -10.20
N ILE A 362 -12.79 16.81 -9.53
CA ILE A 362 -12.75 17.08 -8.10
C ILE A 362 -14.03 16.50 -7.49
N GLU A 363 -13.89 15.41 -6.73
CA GLU A 363 -15.03 14.71 -6.15
C GLU A 363 -14.88 14.49 -4.65
N ASN A 364 -15.97 14.70 -3.90
CA ASN A 364 -16.08 14.39 -2.47
C ASN A 364 -15.05 15.13 -1.59
N CYS A 365 -14.91 16.44 -1.81
CA CYS A 365 -14.05 17.33 -1.02
C CYS A 365 -14.92 18.29 -0.18
N PRO A 366 -15.44 17.86 0.99
CA PRO A 366 -16.52 18.55 1.70
C PRO A 366 -16.13 19.89 2.35
N ARG A 367 -14.83 20.20 2.44
CA ARG A 367 -14.33 21.46 3.00
C ARG A 367 -13.76 22.41 1.95
N LEU A 368 -13.86 22.06 0.67
CA LEU A 368 -13.31 22.85 -0.42
C LEU A 368 -13.99 24.23 -0.45
N LYS A 369 -13.19 25.28 -0.49
CA LYS A 369 -13.64 26.68 -0.54
C LYS A 369 -13.28 27.32 -1.87
N ARG A 370 -12.05 27.06 -2.36
CA ARG A 370 -11.50 27.73 -3.55
C ARG A 370 -10.80 26.77 -4.49
N VAL A 371 -11.00 26.97 -5.79
CA VAL A 371 -10.25 26.33 -6.86
C VAL A 371 -9.62 27.40 -7.73
N TYR A 372 -8.30 27.47 -7.73
CA TYR A 372 -7.52 28.39 -8.55
C TYR A 372 -7.22 27.74 -9.89
N VAL A 373 -7.78 28.33 -10.94
CA VAL A 373 -7.78 27.80 -12.30
C VAL A 373 -7.01 28.78 -13.20
N PRO A 374 -5.92 28.34 -13.87
CA PRO A 374 -5.18 29.21 -14.78
C PRO A 374 -5.99 29.51 -16.04
N GLU A 375 -5.63 30.59 -16.74
CA GLU A 375 -6.28 31.01 -17.99
C GLU A 375 -6.18 29.94 -19.09
N THR A 376 -5.19 29.04 -19.00
CA THR A 376 -5.03 27.92 -19.92
C THR A 376 -6.17 26.89 -19.83
N VAL A 377 -6.94 26.85 -18.74
CA VAL A 377 -8.09 25.95 -18.61
C VAL A 377 -9.27 26.53 -19.39
N THR A 378 -9.49 25.96 -20.57
CA THR A 378 -10.52 26.38 -21.52
C THR A 378 -11.82 25.59 -21.38
N VAL A 379 -11.77 24.41 -20.75
CA VAL A 379 -12.94 23.55 -20.52
C VAL A 379 -13.00 23.07 -19.07
N ILE A 380 -14.16 23.25 -18.46
CA ILE A 380 -14.57 22.63 -17.19
C ILE A 380 -15.91 21.96 -17.48
N GLU A 381 -15.93 20.63 -17.47
CA GLU A 381 -17.15 19.87 -17.75
C GLU A 381 -18.23 20.05 -16.67
N GLU A 382 -19.47 19.74 -17.03
CA GLU A 382 -20.57 19.69 -16.07
C GLU A 382 -20.24 18.70 -14.95
N ASN A 383 -20.48 19.09 -13.69
CA ASN A 383 -20.12 18.31 -12.51
C ASN A 383 -18.61 18.03 -12.35
N ALA A 384 -17.72 18.82 -12.97
CA ALA A 384 -16.28 18.70 -12.71
C ALA A 384 -15.91 18.85 -11.22
N ILE A 385 -16.68 19.66 -10.50
CA ILE A 385 -16.64 19.80 -9.04
C ILE A 385 -17.92 19.15 -8.49
N TYR A 386 -17.82 17.93 -7.96
CA TYR A 386 -18.96 17.11 -7.55
C TYR A 386 -18.86 16.70 -6.07
N ARG A 387 -20.00 16.62 -5.38
CA ARG A 387 -20.07 16.33 -3.92
C ARG A 387 -19.11 17.23 -3.09
N CYS A 388 -18.94 18.46 -3.54
CA CYS A 388 -18.26 19.52 -2.80
C CYS A 388 -19.31 20.57 -2.38
N PRO A 389 -18.96 21.54 -1.53
CA PRO A 389 -19.85 22.66 -1.22
C PRO A 389 -20.33 23.37 -2.50
N SER A 390 -21.59 23.79 -2.53
CA SER A 390 -22.18 24.45 -3.70
C SER A 390 -21.64 25.87 -3.94
N ASP A 391 -20.98 26.43 -2.94
CA ASP A 391 -20.40 27.78 -2.89
C ASP A 391 -18.88 27.80 -3.12
N VAL A 392 -18.30 26.71 -3.63
CA VAL A 392 -16.88 26.68 -4.05
C VAL A 392 -16.61 27.80 -5.06
N GLU A 393 -15.69 28.69 -4.72
CA GLU A 393 -15.26 29.80 -5.56
C GLU A 393 -14.23 29.31 -6.59
N ILE A 394 -14.47 29.60 -7.87
CA ILE A 394 -13.49 29.38 -8.94
C ILE A 394 -12.78 30.70 -9.23
N VAL A 395 -11.50 30.77 -8.89
CA VAL A 395 -10.66 31.95 -9.09
C VAL A 395 -9.85 31.76 -10.37
N ARG A 396 -10.03 32.62 -11.36
CA ARG A 396 -9.26 32.62 -12.61
C ARG A 396 -8.12 33.64 -12.57
N GLY A 397 -6.94 33.22 -13.01
CA GLY A 397 -5.78 34.10 -13.15
C GLY A 397 -4.45 33.35 -13.11
N ILE A 398 -3.35 34.10 -13.11
CA ILE A 398 -1.99 33.53 -13.06
C ILE A 398 -1.79 32.86 -11.69
N THR A 399 -1.57 31.55 -11.69
CA THR A 399 -1.39 30.79 -10.44
C THR A 399 0.05 30.81 -9.92
N GLY A 400 1.00 31.36 -10.70
CA GLY A 400 2.42 31.43 -10.36
C GLY A 400 3.14 30.07 -10.38
N ILE A 401 2.41 28.98 -10.66
CA ILE A 401 2.96 27.65 -10.84
C ILE A 401 3.20 27.43 -12.33
N HIS A 402 4.45 27.54 -12.75
CA HIS A 402 4.89 27.25 -14.12
C HIS A 402 5.63 25.91 -14.16
N ASN A 403 5.68 25.30 -15.36
CA ASN A 403 6.24 23.97 -15.59
C ASN A 403 7.54 23.72 -14.79
N VAL A 404 7.50 22.75 -13.87
CA VAL A 404 8.66 22.34 -13.08
C VAL A 404 9.41 21.32 -13.91
N GLN A 405 10.51 21.72 -14.54
CA GLN A 405 11.43 20.75 -15.14
C GLN A 405 11.96 19.85 -14.03
N MET A 406 11.69 18.54 -14.15
CA MET A 406 12.19 17.49 -13.26
C MET A 406 13.70 17.39 -13.29
#